data_AF-A0A2T4IRT9-F1
#
_entry.id   AF-A0A2T4IRT9-F1
#
_cell.length_a   1.000
_cell.length_b   1.000
_cell.length_c   1.000
_cell.angle_alpha   90.00
_cell.angle_beta   90.00
_cell.angle_gamma   90.00
#
_symmetry.space_group_name_H-M   'P 1'
#
loop_
_entity.id
_entity.type
_entity.pdbx_description
1 polymer ?
#
loop_
_entity_poly.entity_id
_entity_poly.type
_entity_poly.pdbx_seq_one_letter_code
_entity_poly.pdbx_strand_id
1 'polypeptide(L)' 'MPNSVPPRISTALHRFVVGRDGEGHWIARDEQGQTGGVFTDRISAIRFATMESDHQAGAVRFAPASALLSLFN' A
#
# COMPACT_ATOMS: atom_id res chain seq x y z
N MET A 1 10.35 36.64 12.95
CA MET A 1 9.57 35.66 12.17
C MET A 1 10.00 34.27 12.61
N PRO A 2 9.19 33.49 13.34
CA PRO A 2 9.34 32.05 13.32
C PRO A 2 8.37 31.54 12.25
N ASN A 3 8.90 31.18 11.07
CA ASN A 3 8.16 30.30 10.19
C ASN A 3 8.10 28.94 10.90
N SER A 4 7.05 28.76 11.71
CA SER A 4 6.57 27.45 12.08
C SER A 4 6.36 26.71 10.78
N VAL A 5 7.29 25.81 10.43
CA VAL A 5 6.97 24.77 9.48
C VAL A 5 5.68 24.14 10.02
N PRO A 6 4.54 24.18 9.29
CA PRO A 6 3.40 23.40 9.75
C PRO A 6 3.92 21.98 9.94
N PRO A 7 3.46 21.21 10.94
CA PRO A 7 3.64 19.78 10.86
C PRO A 7 3.08 19.45 9.49
N ARG A 8 3.95 19.03 8.57
CA ARG A 8 3.50 18.52 7.30
C ARG A 8 2.53 17.45 7.77
N ILE A 9 1.25 17.70 7.58
CA ILE A 9 0.26 16.66 7.76
C ILE A 9 0.77 15.67 6.73
N SER A 10 1.57 14.72 7.20
CA SER A 10 1.90 13.52 6.48
C SER A 10 0.53 12.91 6.42
N THR A 11 -0.19 13.33 5.39
CA THR A 11 -1.33 12.68 4.84
C THR A 11 -0.77 11.31 4.56
N ALA A 12 -0.82 10.45 5.58
CA ALA A 12 -0.58 9.03 5.53
C ALA A 12 -1.76 8.45 4.73
N LEU A 13 -1.94 8.99 3.53
CA LEU A 13 -2.57 8.35 2.41
C LEU A 13 -1.76 7.08 2.31
N HIS A 14 -2.37 5.99 2.76
CA HIS A 14 -1.80 4.68 2.63
C HIS A 14 -1.40 4.53 1.17
N ARG A 15 -0.12 4.72 0.89
CA ARG A 15 0.37 4.86 -0.48
C ARG A 15 0.13 3.55 -1.21
N PHE A 16 0.30 2.44 -0.48
CA PHE A 16 0.08 1.09 -0.98
C PHE A 16 -1.13 0.42 -0.33
N VAL A 17 -1.88 -0.30 -1.15
CA VAL A 17 -2.94 -1.23 -0.78
C VAL A 17 -2.44 -2.65 -1.04
N VAL A 18 -2.46 -3.47 0.01
CA VAL A 18 -2.12 -4.90 -0.03
C VAL A 18 -3.38 -5.72 0.24
N GLY A 19 -3.79 -6.55 -0.70
CA GLY A 19 -4.98 -7.38 -0.59
C GLY A 19 -4.73 -8.79 -1.06
N ARG A 20 -5.74 -9.64 -0.90
CA ARG A 20 -5.75 -10.98 -1.47
C ARG A 20 -6.84 -11.04 -2.52
N ASP A 21 -6.49 -11.57 -3.68
CA ASP A 21 -7.45 -11.87 -4.73
C ASP A 21 -8.24 -13.15 -4.42
N GLY A 22 -9.36 -13.36 -5.10
CA GLY A 22 -10.23 -14.53 -4.94
C GLY A 22 -9.56 -15.85 -5.30
N GLU A 23 -8.52 -15.83 -6.14
CA GLU A 23 -7.67 -17.00 -6.42
C GLU A 23 -6.66 -17.29 -5.29
N GLY A 24 -6.57 -16.42 -4.29
CA GLY A 24 -5.67 -16.58 -3.16
C GLY A 24 -4.28 -15.96 -3.36
N HIS A 25 -4.06 -15.25 -4.46
CA HIS A 25 -2.86 -14.45 -4.72
C HIS A 25 -2.86 -13.15 -3.90
N TRP A 26 -1.69 -12.69 -3.46
CA TRP A 26 -1.53 -11.40 -2.79
C TRP A 26 -1.21 -10.32 -3.80
N ILE A 27 -1.91 -9.20 -3.74
CA ILE A 27 -1.70 -8.08 -4.65
C ILE A 27 -1.28 -6.87 -3.83
N ALA A 28 -0.16 -6.24 -4.19
CA ALA A 28 0.25 -4.95 -3.66
C ALA A 28 0.19 -3.92 -4.79
N ARG A 29 -0.54 -2.82 -4.62
CA ARG A 29 -0.60 -1.73 -5.59
C ARG A 29 -0.69 -0.39 -4.88
N ASP A 30 -0.16 0.65 -5.48
CA ASP A 30 -0.38 2.02 -5.01
C ASP A 30 -1.85 2.44 -5.22
N GLU A 31 -2.34 3.42 -4.46
CA GLU A 31 -3.69 3.99 -4.67
C GLU A 31 -3.89 4.53 -6.10
N GLN A 32 -2.82 5.04 -6.71
CA GLN A 32 -2.79 5.54 -8.09
C GLN A 32 -2.63 4.42 -9.12
N GLY A 33 -2.39 3.17 -8.70
CA GLY A 33 -2.15 2.03 -9.61
C GLY A 33 -0.89 2.17 -10.47
N GLN A 34 0.01 3.11 -10.16
CA GLN A 34 1.23 3.35 -10.93
C GLN A 34 2.31 2.30 -10.65
N THR A 35 2.35 1.81 -9.42
CA THR A 35 3.31 0.80 -8.97
C THR A 35 2.54 -0.33 -8.31
N GLY A 36 2.82 -1.57 -8.69
CA GLY A 36 2.19 -2.73 -8.08
C GLY A 36 2.73 -4.05 -8.59
N GLY A 37 2.31 -5.13 -7.93
CA GLY A 37 2.71 -6.49 -8.26
C GLY A 37 1.78 -7.53 -7.64
N VAL A 38 1.77 -8.69 -8.27
CA VAL A 38 1.14 -9.91 -7.74
C VAL A 38 2.23 -10.76 -7.08
N PHE A 39 1.90 -11.27 -5.91
CA PHE A 39 2.76 -12.05 -5.04
C PHE A 39 2.02 -13.32 -4.65
N THR A 40 2.76 -14.41 -4.51
CA THR A 40 2.24 -15.66 -3.96
C THR A 40 2.02 -15.60 -2.45
N ASP A 41 2.72 -14.68 -1.76
CA ASP A 41 2.79 -14.64 -0.31
C ASP A 41 2.56 -13.24 0.28
N ARG A 42 1.94 -13.20 1.47
CA ARG A 42 1.62 -11.96 2.18
C ARG A 42 2.88 -11.18 2.52
N ILE A 43 3.91 -11.89 2.97
CA ILE A 43 5.17 -11.28 3.41
C ILE A 43 5.84 -10.55 2.25
N SER A 44 5.84 -11.15 1.06
CA SER A 44 6.43 -10.57 -0.15
C SER A 44 5.69 -9.29 -0.56
N ALA A 45 4.36 -9.30 -0.54
CA ALA A 45 3.54 -8.13 -0.84
C ALA A 45 3.77 -6.97 0.16
N ILE A 46 3.84 -7.28 1.45
CA ILE A 46 4.13 -6.28 2.49
C ILE A 46 5.54 -5.72 2.33
N ARG A 47 6.53 -6.58 2.08
CA ARG A 47 7.93 -6.15 1.95
C ARG A 47 8.11 -5.21 0.76
N PHE A 48 7.48 -5.53 -0.37
CA PHE A 48 7.44 -4.65 -1.54
C PHE A 48 6.82 -3.29 -1.20
N ALA A 49 5.60 -3.28 -0.64
CA ALA A 49 4.92 -2.05 -0.26
C ALA A 49 5.69 -1.22 0.78
N THR A 50 6.42 -1.88 1.69
CA THR A 50 7.24 -1.22 2.71
C THR A 50 8.50 -0.60 2.11
N MET A 51 9.20 -1.33 1.22
CA MET A 51 10.37 -0.82 0.52
C MET A 51 10.04 0.40 -0.34
N GLU A 52 8.98 0.31 -1.15
CA GLU A 52 8.56 1.38 -2.04
C GLU A 52 8.01 2.60 -1.28
N SER A 53 7.49 2.38 -0.07
CA SER A 53 6.97 3.46 0.77
C SER A 53 8.00 4.05 1.74
N ASP A 54 9.31 3.92 1.45
CA ASP A 54 10.39 4.49 2.27
C ASP A 54 10.35 4.00 3.75
N HIS A 55 9.90 2.75 3.98
CA HIS A 55 9.71 2.17 5.31
C HIS A 55 8.79 2.98 6.25
N GLN A 56 7.90 3.81 5.69
CA GLN A 56 6.91 4.55 6.47
C GLN A 56 5.90 3.60 7.14
N ALA A 57 5.93 3.53 8.47
CA ALA A 57 4.94 2.81 9.24
C ALA A 57 3.55 3.43 9.04
N GLY A 58 2.59 2.63 8.56
CA GLY A 58 1.22 3.08 8.28
C GLY A 58 0.97 3.54 6.84
N ALA A 59 1.95 3.41 5.94
CA ALA A 59 1.74 3.70 4.53
C ALA A 59 1.21 2.51 3.71
N VAL A 60 1.02 1.35 4.35
CA VAL A 60 0.44 0.15 3.75
C VAL A 60 -0.94 -0.10 4.36
N ARG A 61 -1.97 -0.09 3.52
CA ARG A 61 -3.34 -0.46 3.90
C ARG A 61 -3.62 -1.89 3.48
N PHE A 62 -4.23 -2.67 4.36
CA PHE A 62 -4.75 -3.98 3.98
C PHE A 62 -6.16 -3.85 3.42
N ALA A 63 -6.39 -4.41 2.23
CA ALA A 63 -7.74 -4.57 1.72
C ALA A 63 -8.47 -5.61 2.58
N PRO A 64 -9.76 -5.41 2.88
CA PRO A 64 -10.55 -6.40 3.60
C PRO A 64 -10.62 -7.69 2.78
N ALA A 65 -10.59 -8.85 3.44
CA ALA A 65 -10.64 -10.16 2.77
C ALA A 65 -11.92 -10.38 1.93
N SER A 66 -12.96 -9.58 2.16
CA SER A 66 -14.19 -9.60 1.37
C SER A 66 -14.14 -8.73 0.11
N ALA A 67 -13.12 -7.88 -0.04
CA ALA A 67 -12.90 -7.10 -1.25
C ALA A 67 -11.88 -7.84 -2.13
N LEU A 68 -12.35 -8.42 -3.23
CA LEU A 68 -11.49 -8.97 -4.27
C LEU A 68 -10.63 -7.82 -4.80
N LEU A 69 -9.33 -7.83 -4.47
CA LEU A 69 -8.43 -6.80 -4.96
C LEU A 69 -7.98 -7.19 -6.36
N SER A 70 -8.53 -6.51 -7.37
CA SER A 70 -8.10 -6.67 -8.75
C SER A 70 -6.93 -5.72 -9.06
N LEU A 71 -5.84 -6.24 -9.65
CA LEU A 71 -4.70 -5.40 -10.07
C LEU A 71 -5.06 -4.54 -11.29
N PHE A 72 -6.00 -5.00 -12.11
CA PHE A 72 -6.58 -4.26 -13.22
C PHE A 72 -8.06 -3.99 -12.93
N ASN A 73 -8.48 -2.74 -13.05
CA ASN A 73 -9.89 -2.33 -13.03
C ASN A 73 -10.49 -2.48 -14.42
#